data_AF-A0A1D1Z0D9-F1
#
_entry.id   AF-A0A1D1Z0D9-F1
#
_cell.length_a   1.000
_cell.length_b   1.000
_cell.length_c   1.000
_cell.angle_alpha   90.00
_cell.angle_beta   90.00
_cell.angle_gamma   90.00
#
_symmetry.space_group_name_H-M   'P 1'
#
loop_
_entity.id
_entity.type
_entity.pdbx_description
1 polymer ?
#
loop_
_entity_poly.entity_id
_entity_poly.type
_entity_poly.pdbx_seq_one_letter_code
_entity_poly.pdbx_strand_id
1 'polypeptide(L)'
;KTSPASRLQHRKTPPPHAHHLLMLVVFGNPNLSAFSSANPSLWNLLLLGARTLPSLPLPRPFSSPFRLSITRAAPLMASPKVVAEYAKSGRSACKGCGKNIPAGSLRLGLSTKDPRGFDMTKWHHLDCFPAASRSLASAEIKGYSLLKVSDQEALRNLEVAAATKSSIDEGCGAGEDGSEGSKKTVLKKIMAGGTVTEEDDERVLKKPKHEDGKEGEEIVFSISDIKSNYKDASLPPKWKAFQTVIFREADDDLRDSDKIAAFDFDGCLVNTSLKRIGPDAWSLRCPAIPEKLQNLYNDGYKLAIFTNESNIERWKNKRQQAVDSKIGRLENFMKLVKVPMQIFIACGLGKSKDLVEDPFRKPKPGMWRILEKHFNSGITIDMDRSFFVGDAAGRSNDHSDADIKFARAVGLKFHVPEDFFGA
;
A
#
# COMPACT_ATOMS: atom_id res chain seq x y z
N LYS A 1 45.32 -69.71 43.26
CA LYS A 1 43.87 -69.56 42.98
C LYS A 1 43.72 -68.69 41.74
N THR A 2 42.85 -69.04 40.80
CA THR A 2 42.91 -68.63 39.38
C THR A 2 41.53 -68.35 38.82
N SER A 3 41.37 -67.24 38.06
CA SER A 3 40.23 -66.96 37.14
C SER A 3 38.83 -66.81 37.79
N PRO A 4 37.76 -66.39 37.07
CA PRO A 4 37.67 -66.09 35.62
C PRO A 4 37.00 -64.74 35.23
N ALA A 5 36.89 -64.52 33.92
CA ALA A 5 36.19 -63.40 33.26
C ALA A 5 34.92 -63.84 32.48
N SER A 6 34.03 -62.88 32.18
CA SER A 6 32.91 -62.96 31.19
C SER A 6 32.64 -61.52 30.67
N ARG A 7 32.39 -61.19 29.39
CA ARG A 7 31.55 -61.74 28.27
C ARG A 7 30.05 -61.49 28.54
N LEU A 8 29.16 -61.05 27.64
CA LEU A 8 29.13 -60.84 26.17
C LEU A 8 28.77 -59.33 25.88
N GLN A 9 28.44 -58.78 24.69
CA GLN A 9 28.35 -59.24 23.28
C GLN A 9 28.49 -58.03 22.30
N HIS A 10 28.83 -58.27 21.03
CA HIS A 10 28.55 -57.40 19.87
C HIS A 10 28.14 -58.32 18.69
N ARG A 11 27.17 -57.92 17.85
CA ARG A 11 26.83 -58.59 16.57
C ARG A 11 26.82 -57.58 15.41
N LYS A 12 27.11 -58.07 14.20
CA LYS A 12 27.27 -57.31 12.96
C LYS A 12 26.20 -57.72 11.91
N THR A 13 25.86 -56.77 11.03
CA THR A 13 25.27 -56.92 9.66
C THR A 13 23.89 -57.59 9.51
N PRO A 14 23.14 -57.41 8.38
CA PRO A 14 23.30 -56.51 7.20
C PRO A 14 22.08 -55.57 6.97
N PRO A 15 22.01 -54.74 5.90
CA PRO A 15 20.86 -53.85 5.64
C PRO A 15 19.75 -54.50 4.78
N PRO A 16 18.47 -54.10 4.93
CA PRO A 16 17.41 -54.45 4.00
C PRO A 16 17.26 -53.44 2.86
N HIS A 17 16.90 -53.95 1.68
CA HIS A 17 16.63 -53.16 0.47
C HIS A 17 15.35 -52.33 0.58
N ALA A 18 15.33 -51.15 -0.05
CA ALA A 18 14.10 -50.40 -0.31
C ALA A 18 13.43 -50.92 -1.60
N HIS A 19 12.19 -51.42 -1.50
CA HIS A 19 11.32 -51.76 -2.62
C HIS A 19 9.86 -51.47 -2.24
N HIS A 20 9.06 -51.09 -3.25
CA HIS A 20 7.66 -50.60 -3.15
C HIS A 20 7.50 -49.23 -2.45
N LEU A 21 6.62 -48.32 -2.89
CA LEU A 21 5.52 -48.46 -3.85
C LEU A 21 5.38 -47.17 -4.71
N LEU A 22 5.54 -47.26 -6.03
CA LEU A 22 5.15 -46.19 -6.97
C LEU A 22 3.91 -46.66 -7.74
N MET A 23 2.73 -46.17 -7.35
CA MET A 23 1.47 -46.43 -8.04
C MET A 23 1.36 -45.56 -9.30
N LEU A 24 1.90 -46.04 -10.42
CA LEU A 24 1.56 -45.56 -11.75
C LEU A 24 0.46 -46.46 -12.34
N VAL A 25 -0.75 -45.94 -12.44
CA VAL A 25 -1.87 -46.63 -13.09
C VAL A 25 -1.64 -46.61 -14.60
N VAL A 26 -1.36 -47.78 -15.17
CA VAL A 26 -1.39 -48.01 -16.62
C VAL A 26 -2.75 -48.56 -16.99
N PHE A 27 -3.52 -47.81 -17.77
CA PHE A 27 -4.53 -48.37 -18.65
C PHE A 27 -4.05 -48.26 -20.09
N GLY A 28 -3.78 -49.41 -20.69
CA GLY A 28 -3.55 -49.54 -22.12
C GLY A 28 -4.31 -50.76 -22.62
N ASN A 29 -5.16 -50.56 -23.63
CA ASN A 29 -5.48 -51.60 -24.61
C ASN A 29 -5.96 -50.91 -25.90
N PRO A 30 -5.80 -51.55 -27.08
CA PRO A 30 -5.51 -50.83 -28.31
C PRO A 30 -6.59 -51.02 -29.38
N ASN A 31 -6.45 -50.31 -30.49
CA ASN A 31 -6.82 -50.88 -31.79
C ASN A 31 -5.90 -50.35 -32.90
N LEU A 32 -5.50 -51.26 -33.79
CA LEU A 32 -4.54 -51.06 -34.87
C LEU A 32 -5.23 -51.27 -36.23
N SER A 33 -5.03 -50.35 -37.17
CA SER A 33 -4.80 -50.60 -38.60
C SER A 33 -4.67 -49.22 -39.29
N ALA A 34 -3.52 -48.80 -39.83
CA ALA A 34 -2.68 -49.35 -40.90
C ALA A 34 -3.09 -48.85 -42.30
N PHE A 35 -2.26 -48.02 -42.94
CA PHE A 35 -1.35 -48.44 -44.03
C PHE A 35 -0.48 -47.27 -44.52
N SER A 36 0.63 -47.60 -45.19
CA SER A 36 1.59 -46.67 -45.81
C SER A 36 2.02 -47.24 -47.16
N SER A 37 2.08 -46.39 -48.20
CA SER A 37 3.09 -46.48 -49.29
C SER A 37 3.03 -45.32 -50.29
N ALA A 38 4.22 -44.91 -50.75
CA ALA A 38 4.70 -44.46 -52.09
C ALA A 38 3.69 -44.05 -53.21
N ASN A 39 4.02 -43.18 -54.19
CA ASN A 39 5.32 -42.64 -54.64
C ASN A 39 5.14 -41.32 -55.45
N PRO A 40 6.20 -40.53 -55.75
CA PRO A 40 6.11 -39.22 -56.41
C PRO A 40 6.57 -39.17 -57.88
N SER A 41 6.31 -38.04 -58.54
CA SER A 41 6.97 -37.52 -59.75
C SER A 41 7.10 -35.99 -59.60
N LEU A 42 8.08 -35.25 -60.17
CA LEU A 42 8.99 -35.49 -61.29
C LEU A 42 10.46 -35.11 -60.97
N TRP A 43 11.38 -35.67 -61.75
CA TRP A 43 12.82 -35.36 -61.82
C TRP A 43 13.05 -34.02 -62.56
N ASN A 44 14.17 -33.28 -62.40
CA ASN A 44 15.51 -33.73 -62.76
C ASN A 44 16.67 -32.84 -62.23
N LEU A 45 17.90 -33.38 -62.28
CA LEU A 45 19.13 -32.74 -61.78
C LEU A 45 19.86 -31.82 -62.79
N LEU A 46 20.47 -30.77 -62.24
CA LEU A 46 21.92 -30.42 -62.25
C LEU A 46 22.88 -31.14 -63.22
N LEU A 47 23.89 -30.40 -63.71
CA LEU A 47 25.30 -30.70 -64.12
C LEU A 47 25.74 -29.53 -65.08
N LEU A 48 26.99 -29.04 -65.24
CA LEU A 48 28.33 -29.42 -64.76
C LEU A 48 29.35 -28.25 -64.96
N GLY A 49 30.24 -27.98 -63.98
CA GLY A 49 31.59 -27.38 -64.16
C GLY A 49 31.74 -25.90 -64.58
N ALA A 50 32.92 -25.24 -64.47
CA ALA A 50 34.15 -25.53 -63.71
C ALA A 50 35.14 -24.32 -63.74
N ARG A 51 35.84 -24.00 -62.62
CA ARG A 51 37.22 -23.42 -62.48
C ARG A 51 37.56 -22.05 -63.16
N THR A 52 38.52 -21.18 -62.77
CA THR A 52 39.26 -20.81 -61.51
C THR A 52 40.14 -19.54 -61.78
N LEU A 53 40.17 -18.55 -60.84
CA LEU A 53 41.28 -17.57 -60.57
C LEU A 53 41.64 -16.52 -61.69
N PRO A 54 42.46 -15.44 -61.44
CA PRO A 54 43.19 -14.97 -60.24
C PRO A 54 43.04 -13.44 -59.87
N SER A 55 43.93 -12.95 -59.00
CA SER A 55 43.88 -11.88 -57.97
C SER A 55 44.63 -10.53 -58.20
N LEU A 56 44.56 -9.60 -57.19
CA LEU A 56 45.48 -8.46 -56.83
C LEU A 56 45.19 -7.03 -57.43
N PRO A 57 45.78 -5.88 -56.95
CA PRO A 57 45.11 -4.99 -55.97
C PRO A 57 45.22 -3.44 -56.19
N LEU A 58 44.77 -2.66 -55.17
CA LEU A 58 44.80 -1.19 -54.89
C LEU A 58 45.75 -0.24 -55.64
N PRO A 59 45.37 1.06 -55.73
CA PRO A 59 46.15 2.09 -55.01
C PRO A 59 45.34 3.20 -54.29
N ARG A 60 46.01 3.93 -53.38
CA ARG A 60 45.68 5.33 -52.98
C ARG A 60 46.76 6.27 -53.55
N PRO A 61 46.47 7.55 -53.79
CA PRO A 61 47.23 8.57 -53.06
C PRO A 61 46.44 9.83 -52.63
N PHE A 62 47.16 10.69 -51.89
CA PHE A 62 46.74 11.92 -51.22
C PHE A 62 46.26 13.05 -52.14
N SER A 63 45.31 13.88 -51.66
CA SER A 63 45.56 15.31 -51.37
C SER A 63 44.39 15.97 -50.62
N SER A 64 44.71 17.02 -49.87
CA SER A 64 43.86 17.85 -48.99
C SER A 64 44.11 19.31 -49.38
N PRO A 65 43.29 20.34 -49.02
CA PRO A 65 42.06 20.34 -48.23
C PRO A 65 40.86 21.04 -48.91
N PHE A 66 39.63 20.58 -48.67
CA PHE A 66 38.47 21.47 -48.61
C PHE A 66 37.71 21.25 -47.31
N ARG A 67 37.73 22.27 -46.45
CA ARG A 67 37.24 22.20 -45.07
C ARG A 67 35.73 22.45 -45.02
N LEU A 68 34.96 21.48 -45.51
CA LEU A 68 33.52 21.42 -45.26
C LEU A 68 33.29 21.10 -43.78
N SER A 69 33.12 22.16 -42.99
CA SER A 69 32.66 22.07 -41.61
C SER A 69 31.26 21.46 -41.59
N ILE A 70 31.19 20.16 -41.32
CA ILE A 70 29.96 19.53 -40.84
C ILE A 70 29.68 20.13 -39.47
N THR A 71 28.91 21.22 -39.45
CA THR A 71 28.28 21.75 -38.26
C THR A 71 27.31 20.69 -37.75
N ARG A 72 27.82 19.86 -36.84
CA ARG A 72 27.03 18.88 -36.11
C ARG A 72 25.86 19.62 -35.46
N ALA A 73 24.66 19.43 -36.00
CA ALA A 73 23.45 20.09 -35.52
C ALA A 73 23.35 19.88 -34.01
N ALA A 74 23.22 20.98 -33.26
CA ALA A 74 23.02 20.88 -31.83
C ALA A 74 21.72 20.11 -31.58
N PRO A 75 21.71 19.09 -30.71
CA PRO A 75 20.48 18.38 -30.40
C PRO A 75 19.50 19.38 -29.80
N LEU A 76 18.30 19.49 -30.41
CA LEU A 76 17.22 20.34 -29.93
C LEU A 76 16.95 20.03 -28.46
N MET A 77 17.29 20.97 -27.58
CA MET A 77 17.17 20.79 -26.15
C MET A 77 15.69 20.70 -25.77
N ALA A 78 15.29 19.55 -25.24
CA ALA A 78 13.92 19.31 -24.82
C ALA A 78 13.47 20.35 -23.78
N SER A 79 12.19 20.73 -23.82
CA SER A 79 11.62 21.71 -22.91
C SER A 79 11.81 21.30 -21.44
N PRO A 80 12.20 22.24 -20.55
CA PRO A 80 12.41 21.95 -19.14
C PRO A 80 11.07 21.66 -18.47
N LYS A 81 10.93 20.48 -17.85
CA LYS A 81 9.66 20.06 -17.22
C LYS A 81 9.56 20.65 -15.82
N VAL A 82 8.45 21.33 -15.55
CA VAL A 82 8.14 21.89 -14.22
C VAL A 82 7.62 20.78 -13.31
N VAL A 83 8.16 20.73 -12.09
CA VAL A 83 7.80 19.77 -11.04
C VAL A 83 7.41 20.55 -9.79
N ALA A 84 6.33 20.17 -9.12
CA ALA A 84 5.93 20.72 -7.83
C ALA A 84 5.86 19.60 -6.78
N GLU A 85 6.54 19.80 -5.65
CA GLU A 85 6.43 18.89 -4.49
C GLU A 85 6.71 19.62 -3.17
N TYR A 86 6.24 19.05 -2.07
CA TYR A 86 6.73 19.45 -0.75
C TYR A 86 8.15 18.93 -0.51
N ALA A 87 9.00 19.76 0.07
CA ALA A 87 10.40 19.43 0.31
C ALA A 87 10.55 18.28 1.32
N LYS A 88 10.94 17.10 0.83
CA LYS A 88 11.14 15.87 1.64
C LYS A 88 12.21 16.00 2.74
N SER A 89 13.08 17.00 2.66
CA SER A 89 14.04 17.37 3.71
C SER A 89 14.53 18.81 3.51
N GLY A 90 15.05 19.43 4.57
CA GLY A 90 15.59 20.80 4.54
C GLY A 90 16.93 20.99 3.80
N ARG A 91 17.38 20.00 3.02
CA ARG A 91 18.73 19.94 2.43
C ARG A 91 18.84 20.59 1.04
N SER A 92 17.74 21.02 0.44
CA SER A 92 17.75 21.67 -0.88
C SER A 92 17.89 23.18 -0.75
N ALA A 93 18.93 23.76 -1.35
CA ALA A 93 19.06 25.20 -1.50
C ALA A 93 18.21 25.72 -2.68
N CYS A 94 17.46 26.81 -2.45
CA CYS A 94 16.70 27.51 -3.48
C CYS A 94 17.65 28.21 -4.47
N LYS A 95 17.45 27.98 -5.78
CA LYS A 95 18.27 28.60 -6.83
C LYS A 95 17.90 30.06 -7.17
N GLY A 96 16.78 30.56 -6.66
CA GLY A 96 16.43 32.00 -6.70
C GLY A 96 17.15 32.82 -5.62
N CYS A 97 16.95 32.50 -4.33
CA CYS A 97 17.46 33.29 -3.20
C CYS A 97 18.61 32.66 -2.39
N GLY A 98 19.16 31.51 -2.82
CA GLY A 98 20.27 30.81 -2.14
C GLY A 98 19.94 30.08 -0.84
N LYS A 99 18.90 30.50 -0.11
CA LYS A 99 18.49 29.95 1.19
C LYS A 99 18.01 28.50 1.10
N ASN A 100 18.16 27.74 2.18
CA ASN A 100 17.63 26.38 2.30
C ASN A 100 16.10 26.38 2.34
N ILE A 101 15.49 25.48 1.57
CA ILE A 101 14.05 25.24 1.52
C ILE A 101 13.67 24.32 2.70
N PRO A 102 12.84 24.76 3.67
CA PRO A 102 12.49 23.96 4.86
C PRO A 102 11.76 22.65 4.52
N ALA A 103 11.96 21.60 5.32
CA ALA A 103 11.21 20.36 5.17
C ALA A 103 9.69 20.60 5.30
N GLY A 104 8.90 20.00 4.41
CA GLY A 104 7.44 20.19 4.34
C GLY A 104 6.97 21.47 3.62
N SER A 105 7.86 22.40 3.26
CA SER A 105 7.48 23.58 2.47
C SER A 105 7.32 23.26 0.99
N LEU A 106 6.42 23.97 0.29
CA LEU A 106 6.19 23.81 -1.15
C LEU A 106 7.37 24.36 -1.94
N ARG A 107 7.92 23.55 -2.85
CA ARG A 107 8.98 23.93 -3.78
C ARG A 107 8.65 23.59 -5.23
N LEU A 108 9.14 24.44 -6.12
CA LEU A 108 9.02 24.27 -7.57
C LEU A 108 10.39 23.92 -8.16
N GLY A 109 10.41 22.95 -9.07
CA GLY A 109 11.62 22.36 -9.64
C GLY A 109 11.60 22.44 -11.16
N LEU A 110 12.66 22.98 -11.77
CA LEU A 110 12.89 22.87 -13.22
C LEU A 110 13.77 21.66 -13.50
N SER A 111 13.21 20.62 -14.12
CA SER A 111 13.97 19.43 -14.53
C SER A 111 14.48 19.55 -15.97
N THR A 112 15.79 19.44 -16.14
CA THR A 112 16.52 19.47 -17.42
C THR A 112 17.42 18.25 -17.52
N LYS A 113 17.54 17.65 -18.70
CA LYS A 113 18.52 16.57 -18.94
C LYS A 113 19.91 17.13 -19.16
N ASP A 114 20.89 16.60 -18.42
CA ASP A 114 22.32 16.74 -18.71
C ASP A 114 22.63 16.13 -20.10
N PRO A 115 23.64 16.62 -20.85
CA PRO A 115 24.11 15.99 -22.08
C PRO A 115 24.43 14.48 -21.99
N ARG A 116 24.65 13.94 -20.79
CA ARG A 116 24.83 12.50 -20.48
C ARG A 116 23.52 11.75 -20.20
N GLY A 117 22.36 12.40 -20.30
CA GLY A 117 21.03 11.80 -20.17
C GLY A 117 20.42 11.82 -18.76
N PHE A 118 21.14 12.30 -17.74
CA PHE A 118 20.66 12.35 -16.35
C PHE A 118 19.75 13.57 -16.08
N ASP A 119 18.67 13.37 -15.34
CA ASP A 119 17.75 14.44 -14.95
C ASP A 119 18.33 15.31 -13.82
N MET A 120 18.54 16.60 -14.09
CA MET A 120 18.96 17.62 -13.12
C MET A 120 17.79 18.53 -12.77
N THR A 121 17.36 18.56 -11.50
CA THR A 121 16.27 19.44 -11.03
C THR A 121 16.82 20.65 -10.27
N LYS A 122 16.51 21.86 -10.73
CA LYS A 122 16.82 23.13 -10.03
C LYS A 122 15.61 23.54 -9.18
N TRP A 123 15.75 23.51 -7.85
CA TRP A 123 14.67 23.80 -6.90
C TRP A 123 14.60 25.28 -6.50
N HIS A 124 13.37 25.79 -6.32
CA HIS A 124 13.04 27.15 -5.92
C HIS A 124 11.94 27.12 -4.84
N HIS A 125 11.89 28.15 -3.97
CA HIS A 125 10.67 28.44 -3.20
C HIS A 125 9.54 28.86 -4.16
N LEU A 126 8.30 28.77 -3.69
CA LEU A 126 7.10 29.21 -4.41
C LEU A 126 7.26 30.63 -4.99
N ASP A 127 7.62 31.59 -4.14
CA ASP A 127 7.77 33.02 -4.51
C ASP A 127 9.09 33.33 -5.23
N CYS A 128 10.03 32.38 -5.26
CA CYS A 128 11.34 32.52 -5.89
C CYS A 128 11.43 31.81 -7.26
N PHE A 129 10.29 31.37 -7.80
CA PHE A 129 10.21 30.70 -9.08
C PHE A 129 10.02 31.72 -10.23
N PRO A 130 10.77 31.63 -11.34
CA PRO A 130 10.73 32.62 -12.43
C PRO A 130 9.48 32.45 -13.34
N ALA A 131 8.29 32.60 -12.77
CA ALA A 131 7.00 32.41 -13.43
C ALA A 131 6.82 33.29 -14.68
N ALA A 132 7.29 34.55 -14.64
CA ALA A 132 7.18 35.50 -15.76
C ALA A 132 7.93 35.08 -17.05
N SER A 133 8.81 34.08 -16.99
CA SER A 133 9.64 33.66 -18.13
C SER A 133 9.08 32.50 -18.96
N ARG A 134 8.02 31.82 -18.48
CA ARG A 134 7.48 30.59 -19.10
C ARG A 134 5.99 30.45 -18.83
N SER A 135 5.23 30.04 -19.85
CA SER A 135 3.83 29.65 -19.68
C SER A 135 3.72 28.50 -18.68
N LEU A 136 3.13 28.78 -17.52
CA LEU A 136 2.84 27.80 -16.46
C LEU A 136 1.41 27.29 -16.61
N ALA A 137 1.08 26.67 -17.74
CA ALA A 137 -0.20 25.99 -17.87
C ALA A 137 -0.33 24.95 -16.76
N SER A 138 -1.29 25.13 -15.84
CA SER A 138 -1.53 24.24 -14.69
C SER A 138 -1.61 22.75 -15.05
N ALA A 139 -1.95 22.42 -16.31
CA ALA A 139 -2.03 21.07 -16.85
C ALA A 139 -0.67 20.35 -17.05
N GLU A 140 0.47 21.06 -17.14
CA GLU A 140 1.78 20.46 -17.48
C GLU A 140 2.74 20.32 -16.27
N ILE A 141 2.35 20.79 -15.09
CA ILE A 141 3.17 20.75 -13.87
C ILE A 141 3.10 19.36 -13.21
N LYS A 142 4.19 18.60 -13.28
CA LYS A 142 4.27 17.28 -12.62
C LYS A 142 4.20 17.42 -11.11
N GLY A 143 3.17 16.83 -10.51
CA GLY A 143 2.95 16.87 -9.05
C GLY A 143 1.94 17.91 -8.58
N TYR A 144 1.38 18.73 -9.47
CA TYR A 144 0.35 19.73 -9.12
C TYR A 144 -0.80 19.14 -8.27
N SER A 145 -1.39 18.03 -8.70
CA SER A 145 -2.49 17.38 -7.96
C SER A 145 -2.04 16.57 -6.73
N LEU A 146 -0.76 16.59 -6.32
CA LEU A 146 -0.28 16.07 -5.02
C LEU A 146 -0.33 17.13 -3.90
N LEU A 147 -0.61 18.39 -4.25
CA LEU A 147 -0.63 19.51 -3.31
C LEU A 147 -1.97 19.60 -2.59
N LYS A 148 -2.00 20.20 -1.40
CA LYS A 148 -3.24 20.54 -0.69
C LYS A 148 -4.10 21.46 -1.55
N VAL A 149 -5.43 21.41 -1.39
CA VAL A 149 -6.37 22.24 -2.17
C VAL A 149 -6.04 23.74 -2.03
N SER A 150 -5.69 24.19 -0.82
CA SER A 150 -5.18 25.55 -0.54
C SER A 150 -3.95 25.94 -1.38
N ASP A 151 -3.06 24.99 -1.62
CA ASP A 151 -1.76 25.23 -2.24
C ASP A 151 -1.84 25.07 -3.77
N GLN A 152 -2.79 24.25 -4.25
CA GLN A 152 -3.24 24.25 -5.64
C GLN A 152 -3.89 25.58 -6.00
N GLU A 153 -4.74 26.13 -5.11
CA GLU A 153 -5.34 27.44 -5.26
C GLU A 153 -4.29 28.56 -5.20
N ALA A 154 -3.30 28.48 -4.31
CA ALA A 154 -2.15 29.40 -4.29
C ALA A 154 -1.36 29.37 -5.61
N LEU A 155 -1.17 28.20 -6.24
CA LEU A 155 -0.52 28.10 -7.55
C LEU A 155 -1.37 28.67 -8.68
N ARG A 156 -2.70 28.45 -8.69
CA ARG A 156 -3.62 29.13 -9.63
C ARG A 156 -3.59 30.64 -9.43
N ASN A 157 -3.54 31.10 -8.19
CA ASN A 157 -3.47 32.53 -7.88
C ASN A 157 -2.12 33.14 -8.29
N LEU A 158 -1.03 32.37 -8.32
CA LEU A 158 0.25 32.79 -8.92
C LEU A 158 0.21 32.80 -10.46
N GLU A 159 -0.48 31.85 -11.09
CA GLU A 159 -0.73 31.83 -12.54
C GLU A 159 -1.58 33.06 -12.96
N VAL A 160 -2.66 33.35 -12.23
CA VAL A 160 -3.51 34.52 -12.42
C VAL A 160 -2.76 35.83 -12.10
N ALA A 161 -1.99 35.91 -11.01
CA ALA A 161 -1.22 37.10 -10.66
C ALA A 161 -0.02 37.36 -11.59
N ALA A 162 0.48 36.34 -12.29
CA ALA A 162 1.44 36.52 -13.38
C ALA A 162 0.73 37.04 -14.65
N ALA A 163 -0.44 36.51 -14.99
CA ALA A 163 -1.22 36.94 -16.15
C ALA A 163 -1.80 38.36 -16.02
N THR A 164 -2.19 38.81 -14.81
CA THR A 164 -2.63 40.20 -14.57
C THR A 164 -1.48 41.21 -14.51
N LYS A 165 -0.22 40.75 -14.42
CA LYS A 165 0.97 41.61 -14.51
C LYS A 165 1.52 41.77 -15.93
N SER A 166 1.00 41.03 -16.91
CA SER A 166 1.36 41.19 -18.33
C SER A 166 0.52 42.23 -19.09
N SER A 167 -0.31 43.02 -18.41
CA SER A 167 -1.22 43.99 -19.03
C SER A 167 -1.26 45.39 -18.39
N ILE A 168 -0.36 45.72 -17.46
CA ILE A 168 -0.12 47.11 -17.02
C ILE A 168 1.38 47.33 -16.81
N ASP A 169 2.00 47.96 -17.82
CA ASP A 169 3.23 48.77 -17.79
C ASP A 169 2.97 49.84 -18.90
N GLU A 170 3.25 51.13 -18.76
CA GLU A 170 4.33 51.78 -18.00
C GLU A 170 3.91 53.02 -17.19
N GLY A 171 4.77 53.38 -16.23
CA GLY A 171 5.09 54.78 -15.86
C GLY A 171 4.33 55.38 -14.67
N CYS A 172 4.94 56.19 -13.80
CA CYS A 172 6.36 56.50 -13.57
C CYS A 172 6.51 57.00 -12.10
N GLY A 173 7.69 56.88 -11.49
CA GLY A 173 7.83 57.03 -10.03
C GLY A 173 8.37 58.38 -9.53
N ALA A 174 8.17 58.66 -8.23
CA ALA A 174 9.01 59.50 -7.35
C ALA A 174 8.47 59.48 -5.90
N GLY A 175 9.31 59.76 -4.89
CA GLY A 175 8.85 60.35 -3.60
C GLY A 175 8.74 59.44 -2.36
N GLU A 176 9.89 59.23 -1.73
CA GLU A 176 10.22 59.18 -0.28
C GLU A 176 9.16 59.17 0.86
N ASP A 177 9.52 58.38 1.88
CA ASP A 177 9.41 58.61 3.35
C ASP A 177 8.09 58.35 4.11
N GLY A 178 8.24 57.99 5.40
CA GLY A 178 7.30 58.42 6.44
C GLY A 178 6.36 57.40 7.11
N SER A 179 6.86 56.80 8.20
CA SER A 179 6.15 56.75 9.51
C SER A 179 5.07 55.70 9.84
N GLU A 180 4.97 55.48 11.15
CA GLU A 180 4.01 54.68 11.92
C GLU A 180 2.56 55.18 11.83
N GLY A 181 1.58 54.32 12.16
CA GLY A 181 0.19 54.78 12.26
C GLY A 181 -0.87 53.76 12.65
N SER A 182 -0.91 53.36 13.92
CA SER A 182 -2.08 52.65 14.48
C SER A 182 -3.35 53.49 14.39
N LYS A 183 -4.47 52.92 13.92
CA LYS A 183 -5.81 53.40 14.31
C LYS A 183 -6.90 52.33 14.23
N LYS A 184 -7.69 52.30 15.30
CA LYS A 184 -8.71 51.32 15.65
C LYS A 184 -10.00 52.09 15.97
N THR A 185 -11.06 51.90 15.18
CA THR A 185 -12.38 52.52 15.41
C THR A 185 -13.44 51.48 15.00
N VAL A 186 -14.06 50.71 15.90
CA VAL A 186 -15.03 51.05 16.97
C VAL A 186 -16.45 51.32 16.45
N LEU A 187 -17.34 50.36 16.74
CA LEU A 187 -18.79 50.41 17.07
C LEU A 187 -19.25 48.93 17.07
N LYS A 188 -19.44 48.17 18.16
CA LYS A 188 -20.19 48.34 19.42
C LYS A 188 -21.66 48.79 19.21
N LYS A 189 -22.68 48.33 19.96
CA LYS A 189 -22.95 47.14 20.83
C LYS A 189 -24.25 47.45 21.61
N ILE A 190 -25.28 46.61 21.57
CA ILE A 190 -26.40 46.51 22.55
C ILE A 190 -26.90 45.04 22.43
N MET A 191 -26.82 44.06 23.38
CA MET A 191 -27.28 43.89 24.79
C MET A 191 -28.78 44.15 24.98
N ALA A 192 -29.61 43.39 25.71
CA ALA A 192 -29.58 42.09 26.40
C ALA A 192 -31.01 41.48 26.27
N GLY A 193 -31.29 40.17 26.36
CA GLY A 193 -31.32 39.33 27.57
C GLY A 193 -32.76 39.12 28.09
N GLY A 194 -33.29 37.88 28.14
CA GLY A 194 -34.64 37.59 28.70
C GLY A 194 -35.33 36.27 28.28
N THR A 195 -34.98 35.17 28.95
CA THR A 195 -35.81 34.02 29.45
C THR A 195 -37.17 33.58 28.84
N VAL A 196 -37.33 32.24 28.67
CA VAL A 196 -38.56 31.38 28.49
C VAL A 196 -39.46 31.68 27.25
N THR A 197 -40.15 30.74 26.58
CA THR A 197 -40.59 29.35 26.85
C THR A 197 -40.35 28.37 25.70
N GLU A 198 -40.62 27.08 25.95
CA GLU A 198 -40.86 26.04 24.93
C GLU A 198 -42.13 26.34 24.12
N GLU A 199 -42.16 25.94 22.84
CA GLU A 199 -43.27 25.24 22.17
C GLU A 199 -42.84 24.75 20.77
N ASP A 200 -43.54 23.73 20.28
CA ASP A 200 -43.18 22.92 19.10
C ASP A 200 -43.31 23.61 17.74
N ASP A 201 -42.53 23.17 16.75
CA ASP A 201 -43.02 23.12 15.36
C ASP A 201 -42.36 21.98 14.56
N GLU A 202 -43.13 20.93 14.26
CA GLU A 202 -42.71 19.83 13.40
C GLU A 202 -42.52 20.32 11.94
N ARG A 203 -41.32 20.15 11.38
CA ARG A 203 -41.16 20.02 9.92
C ARG A 203 -40.45 18.76 9.49
N VAL A 204 -41.28 17.72 9.35
CA VAL A 204 -41.03 16.51 8.58
C VAL A 204 -40.52 16.86 7.18
N LEU A 205 -39.21 16.78 6.97
CA LEU A 205 -38.60 16.77 5.64
C LEU A 205 -38.34 15.32 5.21
N LYS A 206 -39.04 14.93 4.14
CA LYS A 206 -39.15 13.55 3.66
C LYS A 206 -37.78 12.99 3.26
N LYS A 207 -37.50 11.76 3.71
CA LYS A 207 -36.42 10.91 3.19
C LYS A 207 -36.47 10.84 1.66
N PRO A 208 -35.38 11.10 0.93
CA PRO A 208 -35.16 10.43 -0.35
C PRO A 208 -34.88 8.96 -0.05
N LYS A 209 -35.61 8.05 -0.69
CA LYS A 209 -35.09 6.69 -0.88
C LYS A 209 -33.83 6.83 -1.74
N HIS A 210 -32.73 6.20 -1.34
CA HIS A 210 -31.65 5.91 -2.27
C HIS A 210 -31.49 4.40 -2.35
N GLU A 211 -31.53 3.90 -3.57
CA GLU A 211 -31.45 2.49 -3.91
C GLU A 211 -29.99 2.00 -3.83
N ASP A 212 -29.84 0.67 -3.92
CA ASP A 212 -28.59 -0.09 -3.81
C ASP A 212 -27.33 0.59 -4.36
N GLY A 213 -26.35 0.78 -3.47
CA GLY A 213 -24.97 1.12 -3.81
C GLY A 213 -24.05 -0.11 -3.74
N LYS A 214 -24.46 -1.24 -4.32
CA LYS A 214 -23.75 -2.54 -4.21
C LYS A 214 -22.54 -2.66 -5.16
N GLU A 215 -21.72 -1.61 -5.25
CA GLU A 215 -20.42 -1.63 -5.93
C GLU A 215 -19.33 -2.09 -4.96
N GLY A 216 -19.26 -3.39 -4.76
CA GLY A 216 -18.08 -4.03 -4.20
C GLY A 216 -17.72 -5.23 -5.05
N GLU A 217 -16.57 -5.17 -5.74
CA GLU A 217 -15.99 -6.29 -6.45
C GLU A 217 -16.10 -7.56 -5.60
N GLU A 218 -16.65 -8.62 -6.19
CA GLU A 218 -16.87 -9.86 -5.46
C GLU A 218 -15.52 -10.55 -5.22
N ILE A 219 -15.14 -10.66 -3.95
CA ILE A 219 -13.94 -11.37 -3.54
C ILE A 219 -14.20 -12.86 -3.75
N VAL A 220 -13.75 -13.39 -4.89
CA VAL A 220 -13.80 -14.82 -5.20
C VAL A 220 -12.70 -15.52 -4.39
N PHE A 221 -13.05 -15.99 -3.20
CA PHE A 221 -12.17 -16.78 -2.35
C PHE A 221 -12.18 -18.25 -2.79
N SER A 222 -11.04 -18.74 -3.27
CA SER A 222 -10.84 -20.15 -3.64
C SER A 222 -9.76 -20.80 -2.78
N ILE A 223 -10.00 -22.04 -2.38
CA ILE A 223 -9.03 -22.86 -1.63
C ILE A 223 -7.74 -23.08 -2.46
N SER A 224 -7.84 -23.13 -3.79
CA SER A 224 -6.69 -23.24 -4.71
C SER A 224 -5.68 -22.09 -4.59
N ASP A 225 -6.15 -20.92 -4.14
CA ASP A 225 -5.39 -19.68 -4.17
C ASP A 225 -4.74 -19.38 -2.81
N ILE A 226 -5.03 -20.21 -1.81
CA ILE A 226 -4.46 -20.19 -0.47
C ILE A 226 -3.01 -20.69 -0.53
N LYS A 227 -2.10 -19.95 0.09
CA LYS A 227 -0.65 -20.21 0.06
C LYS A 227 -0.09 -20.34 1.47
N SER A 228 0.93 -21.18 1.64
CA SER A 228 1.71 -21.32 2.89
C SER A 228 2.81 -20.25 3.04
N ASN A 229 2.91 -19.33 2.08
CA ASN A 229 3.87 -18.24 2.05
C ASN A 229 3.19 -16.93 1.61
N TYR A 230 3.56 -15.81 2.23
CA TYR A 230 3.18 -14.48 1.75
C TYR A 230 4.33 -13.89 0.94
N LYS A 231 4.23 -14.01 -0.39
CA LYS A 231 5.28 -13.60 -1.35
C LYS A 231 6.57 -14.38 -1.11
N ASP A 232 7.65 -13.71 -0.71
CA ASP A 232 8.95 -14.31 -0.38
C ASP A 232 9.09 -14.70 1.10
N ALA A 233 8.10 -14.40 1.94
CA ALA A 233 8.11 -14.77 3.36
C ALA A 233 7.36 -16.08 3.62
N SER A 234 7.96 -17.00 4.36
CA SER A 234 7.30 -18.20 4.87
C SER A 234 6.34 -17.85 6.02
N LEU A 235 5.26 -18.61 6.13
CA LEU A 235 4.30 -18.51 7.24
C LEU A 235 4.41 -19.76 8.13
N PRO A 236 4.16 -19.67 9.45
CA PRO A 236 4.08 -20.85 10.30
C PRO A 236 2.89 -21.75 9.91
N PRO A 237 2.86 -23.04 10.28
CA PRO A 237 1.94 -24.02 9.70
C PRO A 237 0.44 -23.66 9.68
N LYS A 238 -0.06 -23.03 10.75
CA LYS A 238 -1.47 -22.58 10.89
C LYS A 238 -1.79 -21.23 10.25
N TRP A 239 -0.83 -20.60 9.58
CA TRP A 239 -0.99 -19.31 8.92
C TRP A 239 -0.91 -19.47 7.40
N LYS A 240 -1.84 -18.85 6.69
CA LYS A 240 -1.90 -18.86 5.23
C LYS A 240 -2.03 -17.45 4.68
N ALA A 241 -1.74 -17.31 3.39
CA ALA A 241 -1.99 -16.10 2.62
C ALA A 241 -3.05 -16.35 1.54
N PHE A 242 -3.93 -15.39 1.34
CA PHE A 242 -4.81 -15.28 0.17
C PHE A 242 -4.70 -13.84 -0.35
N GLN A 243 -4.32 -13.67 -1.61
CA GLN A 243 -4.07 -12.35 -2.22
C GLN A 243 -3.15 -11.44 -1.35
N THR A 244 -3.70 -10.38 -0.76
CA THR A 244 -3.02 -9.39 0.12
C THR A 244 -3.34 -9.57 1.61
N VAL A 245 -4.12 -10.59 2.00
CA VAL A 245 -4.41 -10.91 3.41
C VAL A 245 -3.64 -12.15 3.87
N ILE A 246 -3.03 -12.08 5.05
CA ILE A 246 -2.57 -13.25 5.82
C ILE A 246 -3.66 -13.56 6.85
N PHE A 247 -4.02 -14.83 7.02
CA PHE A 247 -4.99 -15.25 8.02
C PHE A 247 -4.50 -16.50 8.75
N ARG A 248 -5.06 -16.72 9.94
CA ARG A 248 -4.84 -17.94 10.72
C ARG A 248 -5.98 -18.93 10.48
N GLU A 249 -5.66 -20.19 10.28
CA GLU A 249 -6.66 -21.27 10.25
C GLU A 249 -7.28 -21.45 11.64
N ALA A 250 -8.53 -21.91 11.66
CA ALA A 250 -9.22 -22.23 12.90
C ALA A 250 -8.46 -23.29 13.70
N ASP A 251 -8.46 -23.16 15.02
CA ASP A 251 -8.17 -24.27 15.92
C ASP A 251 -9.47 -25.06 16.16
N ASP A 252 -9.36 -26.32 16.59
CA ASP A 252 -10.52 -27.19 16.87
C ASP A 252 -11.45 -26.63 17.97
N ASP A 253 -10.97 -25.71 18.81
CA ASP A 253 -11.74 -25.01 19.84
C ASP A 253 -12.32 -23.67 19.38
N LEU A 254 -11.98 -23.16 18.19
CA LEU A 254 -12.57 -21.91 17.66
C LEU A 254 -14.01 -22.16 17.18
N ARG A 255 -14.98 -21.55 17.87
CA ARG A 255 -16.41 -21.70 17.56
C ARG A 255 -16.89 -20.67 16.54
N ASP A 256 -17.74 -21.12 15.61
CA ASP A 256 -18.57 -20.25 14.78
C ASP A 256 -19.78 -19.74 15.57
N SER A 257 -20.30 -18.55 15.21
CA SER A 257 -21.34 -17.89 16.01
C SER A 257 -22.21 -16.95 15.17
N ASP A 258 -23.44 -16.73 15.63
CA ASP A 258 -24.31 -15.63 15.19
C ASP A 258 -23.79 -14.27 15.67
N LYS A 259 -22.98 -14.23 16.72
CA LYS A 259 -22.40 -13.01 17.28
C LYS A 259 -20.90 -12.92 17.07
N ILE A 260 -20.45 -11.86 16.42
CA ILE A 260 -19.02 -11.55 16.27
C ILE A 260 -18.65 -10.34 17.13
N ALA A 261 -17.67 -10.53 18.01
CA ALA A 261 -16.98 -9.43 18.68
C ALA A 261 -15.62 -9.26 17.98
N ALA A 262 -15.48 -8.17 17.24
CA ALA A 262 -14.34 -7.95 16.35
C ALA A 262 -13.48 -6.76 16.82
N PHE A 263 -12.16 -6.85 16.61
CA PHE A 263 -11.19 -5.91 17.18
C PHE A 263 -10.09 -5.52 16.18
N ASP A 264 -9.60 -4.28 16.23
CA ASP A 264 -8.22 -3.99 15.83
C ASP A 264 -7.22 -4.57 16.86
N PHE A 265 -5.92 -4.54 16.57
CA PHE A 265 -4.86 -5.02 17.43
C PHE A 265 -3.93 -3.90 17.96
N ASP A 266 -3.36 -3.07 17.09
CA ASP A 266 -2.27 -2.14 17.41
C ASP A 266 -2.84 -0.77 17.84
N GLY A 267 -2.94 -0.53 19.15
CA GLY A 267 -3.61 0.63 19.74
C GLY A 267 -4.93 0.27 20.41
N CYS A 268 -5.62 -0.76 19.91
CA CYS A 268 -6.85 -1.30 20.50
C CYS A 268 -6.58 -2.33 21.61
N LEU A 269 -6.08 -3.52 21.27
CA LEU A 269 -5.84 -4.61 22.22
C LEU A 269 -4.46 -4.49 22.90
N VAL A 270 -3.47 -4.01 22.15
CA VAL A 270 -2.09 -3.92 22.60
C VAL A 270 -1.45 -2.59 22.23
N ASN A 271 -0.61 -2.06 23.12
CA ASN A 271 0.35 -1.01 22.80
C ASN A 271 1.56 -1.66 22.11
N THR A 272 1.93 -1.21 20.92
CA THR A 272 3.06 -1.78 20.17
C THR A 272 4.16 -0.74 19.96
N SER A 273 5.41 -1.18 20.07
CA SER A 273 6.54 -0.25 20.11
C SER A 273 6.97 0.19 18.72
N LEU A 274 6.88 1.49 18.43
CA LEU A 274 7.49 2.08 17.22
C LEU A 274 9.04 2.05 17.24
N LYS A 275 9.66 1.73 18.40
CA LYS A 275 11.12 1.73 18.59
C LYS A 275 11.74 0.32 18.69
N ARG A 276 10.96 -0.70 19.09
CA ARG A 276 11.41 -2.09 19.19
C ARG A 276 10.67 -2.92 18.14
N ILE A 277 11.41 -3.73 17.38
CA ILE A 277 10.85 -4.67 16.40
C ILE A 277 11.06 -6.08 16.93
N GLY A 278 10.02 -6.93 16.90
CA GLY A 278 10.08 -8.30 17.39
C GLY A 278 8.72 -8.85 17.81
N PRO A 279 8.64 -10.15 18.14
CA PRO A 279 7.39 -10.79 18.59
C PRO A 279 6.96 -10.32 19.98
N ASP A 280 7.88 -9.85 20.81
CA ASP A 280 7.63 -9.41 22.20
C ASP A 280 7.63 -7.88 22.37
N ALA A 281 7.57 -7.14 21.25
CA ALA A 281 7.63 -5.69 21.22
C ALA A 281 6.28 -4.99 21.52
N TRP A 282 5.54 -5.50 22.51
CA TRP A 282 4.18 -5.08 22.86
C TRP A 282 3.91 -5.12 24.36
N SER A 283 2.80 -4.51 24.78
CA SER A 283 2.16 -4.71 26.08
C SER A 283 0.64 -4.59 25.93
N LEU A 284 -0.16 -5.08 26.89
CA LEU A 284 -1.61 -4.85 26.87
C LEU A 284 -1.93 -3.34 26.86
N ARG A 285 -3.03 -2.96 26.20
CA ARG A 285 -3.57 -1.59 26.25
C ARG A 285 -4.22 -1.26 27.61
N CYS A 286 -4.84 -2.26 28.24
CA CYS A 286 -5.40 -2.24 29.60
C CYS A 286 -5.32 -3.66 30.23
N PRO A 287 -5.07 -3.81 31.54
CA PRO A 287 -5.05 -5.11 32.21
C PRO A 287 -6.36 -5.91 32.16
N ALA A 288 -7.52 -5.26 31.96
CA ALA A 288 -8.84 -5.91 31.93
C ALA A 288 -9.13 -6.68 30.62
N ILE A 289 -8.29 -6.53 29.60
CA ILE A 289 -8.52 -7.10 28.26
C ILE A 289 -8.64 -8.63 28.26
N PRO A 290 -7.75 -9.42 28.90
CA PRO A 290 -7.85 -10.88 28.90
C PRO A 290 -9.18 -11.38 29.48
N GLU A 291 -9.59 -10.85 30.64
CA GLU A 291 -10.85 -11.20 31.30
C GLU A 291 -12.05 -10.82 30.43
N LYS A 292 -12.07 -9.62 29.85
CA LYS A 292 -13.19 -9.17 29.02
C LYS A 292 -13.35 -9.99 27.74
N LEU A 293 -12.26 -10.43 27.13
CA LEU A 293 -12.30 -11.32 25.96
C LEU A 293 -12.71 -12.75 26.34
N GLN A 294 -12.28 -13.27 27.49
CA GLN A 294 -12.76 -14.55 28.03
C GLN A 294 -14.27 -14.53 28.29
N ASN A 295 -14.78 -13.45 28.90
CA ASN A 295 -16.21 -13.29 29.17
C ASN A 295 -17.04 -13.24 27.87
N LEU A 296 -16.63 -12.45 26.87
CA LEU A 296 -17.29 -12.44 25.55
C LEU A 296 -17.31 -13.83 24.90
N TYR A 297 -16.22 -14.58 24.98
CA TYR A 297 -16.17 -15.94 24.43
C TYR A 297 -17.10 -16.91 25.17
N ASN A 298 -17.14 -16.83 26.50
CA ASN A 298 -18.05 -17.61 27.34
C ASN A 298 -19.53 -17.25 27.08
N ASP A 299 -19.82 -15.97 26.79
CA ASP A 299 -21.13 -15.49 26.34
C ASP A 299 -21.49 -15.97 24.91
N GLY A 300 -20.59 -16.70 24.23
CA GLY A 300 -20.82 -17.28 22.91
C GLY A 300 -20.50 -16.35 21.73
N TYR A 301 -19.73 -15.28 21.93
CA TYR A 301 -19.20 -14.50 20.81
C TYR A 301 -18.05 -15.26 20.13
N LYS A 302 -18.05 -15.30 18.80
CA LYS A 302 -16.82 -15.54 18.04
C LYS A 302 -15.96 -14.29 18.09
N LEU A 303 -14.69 -14.45 18.47
CA LEU A 303 -13.73 -13.36 18.53
C LEU A 303 -12.93 -13.29 17.23
N ALA A 304 -12.87 -12.08 16.65
CA ALA A 304 -12.13 -11.81 15.41
C ALA A 304 -11.16 -10.64 15.57
N ILE A 305 -9.95 -10.75 15.01
CA ILE A 305 -8.99 -9.64 14.89
C ILE A 305 -8.82 -9.27 13.43
N PHE A 306 -9.02 -7.99 13.12
CA PHE A 306 -8.85 -7.38 11.81
C PHE A 306 -7.81 -6.27 11.89
N THR A 307 -6.58 -6.52 11.42
CA THR A 307 -5.46 -5.57 11.57
C THR A 307 -4.80 -5.21 10.25
N ASN A 308 -4.41 -3.94 10.10
CA ASN A 308 -3.74 -3.40 8.92
C ASN A 308 -2.21 -3.39 9.11
N GLU A 309 -1.44 -4.21 8.39
CA GLU A 309 0.03 -4.30 8.56
C GLU A 309 0.79 -3.98 7.26
N SER A 310 0.78 -2.70 6.86
CA SER A 310 1.41 -2.28 5.58
C SER A 310 2.93 -2.44 5.55
N ASN A 311 3.59 -2.66 6.70
CA ASN A 311 5.04 -2.85 6.75
C ASN A 311 5.48 -4.16 6.07
N ILE A 312 4.64 -5.21 6.11
CA ILE A 312 4.88 -6.47 5.39
C ILE A 312 5.01 -6.22 3.88
N GLU A 313 4.19 -5.34 3.31
CA GLU A 313 4.28 -5.01 1.89
C GLU A 313 5.39 -4.00 1.58
N ARG A 314 5.55 -2.96 2.42
CA ARG A 314 6.57 -1.91 2.24
C ARG A 314 8.00 -2.43 2.36
N TRP A 315 8.28 -3.29 3.34
CA TRP A 315 9.64 -3.70 3.69
C TRP A 315 10.09 -4.94 2.93
N LYS A 316 10.16 -4.86 1.59
CA LYS A 316 10.49 -6.00 0.72
C LYS A 316 11.69 -6.82 1.20
N ASN A 317 12.81 -6.17 1.49
CA ASN A 317 14.07 -6.83 1.91
C ASN A 317 14.07 -7.29 3.40
N LYS A 318 12.99 -7.04 4.14
CA LYS A 318 12.80 -7.44 5.55
C LYS A 318 11.41 -8.05 5.77
N ARG A 319 10.78 -8.59 4.73
CA ARG A 319 9.38 -9.04 4.79
C ARG A 319 9.19 -10.14 5.82
N GLN A 320 10.09 -11.12 5.87
CA GLN A 320 10.10 -12.17 6.89
C GLN A 320 10.10 -11.57 8.30
N GLN A 321 11.03 -10.65 8.61
CA GLN A 321 11.09 -9.99 9.93
C GLN A 321 9.79 -9.23 10.29
N ALA A 322 9.11 -8.60 9.31
CA ALA A 322 7.82 -7.96 9.53
C ALA A 322 6.70 -8.96 9.80
N VAL A 323 6.66 -10.07 9.05
CA VAL A 323 5.74 -11.20 9.24
C VAL A 323 5.95 -11.84 10.62
N ASP A 324 7.18 -12.24 10.94
CA ASP A 324 7.55 -12.87 12.23
C ASP A 324 7.18 -11.96 13.41
N SER A 325 7.47 -10.66 13.31
CA SER A 325 7.15 -9.70 14.35
C SER A 325 5.64 -9.48 14.50
N LYS A 326 4.84 -9.53 13.42
CA LYS A 326 3.37 -9.38 13.53
C LYS A 326 2.71 -10.66 14.03
N ILE A 327 3.04 -11.81 13.42
CA ILE A 327 2.49 -13.12 13.80
C ILE A 327 2.88 -13.48 15.23
N GLY A 328 4.15 -13.32 15.62
CA GLY A 328 4.59 -13.62 16.98
C GLY A 328 3.93 -12.75 18.06
N ARG A 329 3.65 -11.46 17.76
CA ARG A 329 2.84 -10.61 18.65
C ARG A 329 1.42 -11.15 18.83
N LEU A 330 0.76 -11.55 17.75
CA LEU A 330 -0.60 -12.10 17.76
C LEU A 330 -0.66 -13.46 18.47
N GLU A 331 0.32 -14.34 18.25
CA GLU A 331 0.41 -15.63 18.94
C GLU A 331 0.71 -15.49 20.44
N ASN A 332 1.62 -14.59 20.82
CA ASN A 332 1.92 -14.36 22.23
C ASN A 332 0.75 -13.66 22.95
N PHE A 333 -0.03 -12.83 22.24
CA PHE A 333 -1.30 -12.31 22.75
C PHE A 333 -2.34 -13.42 22.95
N MET A 334 -2.58 -14.30 21.97
CA MET A 334 -3.49 -15.45 22.12
C MET A 334 -3.11 -16.35 23.29
N LYS A 335 -1.80 -16.65 23.47
CA LYS A 335 -1.29 -17.43 24.63
C LYS A 335 -1.56 -16.73 25.97
N LEU A 336 -1.50 -15.40 26.02
CA LEU A 336 -1.76 -14.62 27.22
C LEU A 336 -3.26 -14.63 27.59
N VAL A 337 -4.13 -14.36 26.60
CA VAL A 337 -5.59 -14.27 26.83
C VAL A 337 -6.26 -15.63 26.96
N LYS A 338 -5.67 -16.70 26.40
CA LYS A 338 -6.16 -18.10 26.45
C LYS A 338 -7.57 -18.27 25.87
N VAL A 339 -7.83 -17.60 24.75
CA VAL A 339 -9.09 -17.70 24.01
C VAL A 339 -8.79 -17.86 22.52
N PRO A 340 -9.42 -18.81 21.81
CA PRO A 340 -9.24 -18.95 20.37
C PRO A 340 -9.84 -17.75 19.62
N MET A 341 -9.15 -17.27 18.60
CA MET A 341 -9.54 -16.10 17.81
C MET A 341 -9.31 -16.33 16.33
N GLN A 342 -10.24 -15.85 15.49
CA GLN A 342 -10.05 -15.77 14.05
C GLN A 342 -9.24 -14.52 13.72
N ILE A 343 -8.10 -14.64 13.01
CA ILE A 343 -7.21 -13.49 12.77
C ILE A 343 -7.00 -13.26 11.29
N PHE A 344 -7.13 -12.00 10.87
CA PHE A 344 -6.82 -11.50 9.53
C PHE A 344 -5.90 -10.27 9.59
N ILE A 345 -4.86 -10.29 8.74
CA ILE A 345 -3.82 -9.28 8.61
C ILE A 345 -3.84 -8.76 7.17
N ALA A 346 -4.42 -7.58 6.94
CA ALA A 346 -4.37 -6.92 5.64
C ALA A 346 -2.96 -6.33 5.43
N CYS A 347 -2.17 -6.98 4.58
CA CYS A 347 -0.77 -6.63 4.34
C CYS A 347 -0.62 -5.55 3.27
N GLY A 348 -1.59 -5.41 2.37
CA GLY A 348 -1.51 -4.49 1.25
C GLY A 348 -1.55 -3.01 1.62
N LEU A 349 -1.27 -2.20 0.62
CA LEU A 349 -1.13 -0.76 0.76
C LEU A 349 -2.49 -0.07 0.67
N GLY A 350 -2.65 1.03 1.41
CA GLY A 350 -3.78 1.92 1.23
C GLY A 350 -3.69 2.68 -0.09
N LYS A 351 -4.80 3.36 -0.45
CA LYS A 351 -4.94 4.14 -1.68
C LYS A 351 -3.68 4.98 -1.98
N SER A 352 -3.06 4.68 -3.12
CA SER A 352 -2.02 5.49 -3.75
C SER A 352 -2.52 5.89 -5.13
N LYS A 353 -1.91 6.90 -5.75
CA LYS A 353 -2.41 7.46 -7.03
C LYS A 353 -2.47 6.44 -8.17
N ASP A 354 -1.54 5.49 -8.17
CA ASP A 354 -1.31 4.54 -9.25
C ASP A 354 -1.59 3.09 -8.82
N LEU A 355 -2.20 2.87 -7.65
CA LEU A 355 -2.51 1.55 -7.10
C LEU A 355 -3.98 1.42 -6.75
N VAL A 356 -4.60 0.32 -7.21
CA VAL A 356 -5.89 -0.15 -6.71
C VAL A 356 -5.81 -0.28 -5.19
N GLU A 357 -6.82 0.23 -4.50
CA GLU A 357 -6.92 0.19 -3.05
C GLU A 357 -7.19 -1.25 -2.58
N ASP A 358 -6.34 -1.78 -1.69
CA ASP A 358 -6.44 -3.17 -1.21
C ASP A 358 -7.83 -3.45 -0.60
N PRO A 359 -8.65 -4.35 -1.16
CA PRO A 359 -10.01 -4.60 -0.68
C PRO A 359 -10.06 -5.21 0.72
N PHE A 360 -8.95 -5.82 1.19
CA PHE A 360 -8.86 -6.33 2.56
C PHE A 360 -8.46 -5.25 3.56
N ARG A 361 -7.86 -4.14 3.12
CA ARG A 361 -7.35 -3.12 4.03
C ARG A 361 -8.47 -2.22 4.56
N LYS A 362 -8.62 -2.16 5.89
CA LYS A 362 -9.54 -1.21 6.54
C LYS A 362 -9.24 0.22 6.04
N PRO A 363 -10.25 0.98 5.56
CA PRO A 363 -11.69 0.82 5.85
C PRO A 363 -12.48 -0.14 4.94
N LYS A 364 -11.87 -0.82 3.97
CA LYS A 364 -12.60 -1.75 3.09
C LYS A 364 -13.06 -3.00 3.86
N PRO A 365 -14.25 -3.55 3.55
CA PRO A 365 -14.84 -4.68 4.29
C PRO A 365 -14.28 -6.05 3.90
N GLY A 366 -13.21 -6.16 3.10
CA GLY A 366 -12.81 -7.44 2.50
C GLY A 366 -12.43 -8.53 3.49
N MET A 367 -11.77 -8.18 4.60
CA MET A 367 -11.52 -9.16 5.68
C MET A 367 -12.81 -9.65 6.35
N TRP A 368 -13.81 -8.78 6.51
CA TRP A 368 -15.12 -9.19 7.04
C TRP A 368 -15.86 -10.10 6.07
N ARG A 369 -15.91 -9.74 4.78
CA ARG A 369 -16.60 -10.52 3.74
C ARG A 369 -16.07 -11.95 3.65
N ILE A 370 -14.76 -12.16 3.85
CA ILE A 370 -14.21 -13.53 3.89
C ILE A 370 -14.55 -14.24 5.22
N LEU A 371 -14.51 -13.56 6.37
CA LEU A 371 -14.98 -14.12 7.65
C LEU A 371 -16.40 -14.67 7.51
N GLU A 372 -17.33 -13.82 7.09
CA GLU A 372 -18.76 -14.10 6.93
C GLU A 372 -19.01 -15.27 5.96
N LYS A 373 -18.42 -15.24 4.76
CA LYS A 373 -18.67 -16.26 3.74
C LYS A 373 -17.93 -17.59 3.95
N HIS A 374 -16.73 -17.59 4.55
CA HIS A 374 -15.82 -18.74 4.51
C HIS A 374 -15.28 -19.19 5.87
N PHE A 375 -15.38 -18.37 6.91
CA PHE A 375 -14.88 -18.69 8.26
C PHE A 375 -15.98 -18.50 9.32
N ASN A 376 -17.23 -18.85 9.01
CA ASN A 376 -18.34 -18.87 9.99
C ASN A 376 -19.39 -19.97 9.72
N SER A 377 -19.00 -21.06 9.03
CA SER A 377 -19.87 -22.21 8.66
C SER A 377 -21.25 -21.86 8.05
N GLY A 378 -21.37 -20.71 7.38
CA GLY A 378 -22.64 -20.23 6.82
C GLY A 378 -23.66 -19.76 7.85
N ILE A 379 -23.28 -19.60 9.12
CA ILE A 379 -24.13 -19.02 10.16
C ILE A 379 -24.30 -17.51 9.86
N THR A 380 -25.56 -17.10 9.67
CA THR A 380 -25.94 -15.69 9.53
C THR A 380 -25.54 -14.89 10.76
N ILE A 381 -24.80 -13.80 10.56
CA ILE A 381 -24.33 -12.94 11.64
C ILE A 381 -25.44 -11.95 12.02
N ASP A 382 -25.77 -11.91 13.32
CA ASP A 382 -26.60 -10.89 13.94
C ASP A 382 -25.79 -9.59 14.06
N MET A 383 -26.05 -8.65 13.16
CA MET A 383 -25.35 -7.37 13.08
C MET A 383 -25.69 -6.42 14.23
N ASP A 384 -26.83 -6.62 14.91
CA ASP A 384 -27.25 -5.81 16.05
C ASP A 384 -26.56 -6.25 17.35
N ARG A 385 -26.22 -7.53 17.49
CA ARG A 385 -25.45 -8.05 18.64
C ARG A 385 -23.96 -8.04 18.37
N SER A 386 -23.52 -7.98 17.11
CA SER A 386 -22.12 -7.91 16.71
C SER A 386 -21.57 -6.47 16.74
N PHE A 387 -20.26 -6.34 16.98
CA PHE A 387 -19.61 -5.02 17.07
C PHE A 387 -18.12 -5.06 16.67
N PHE A 388 -17.57 -3.88 16.37
CA PHE A 388 -16.15 -3.65 16.13
C PHE A 388 -15.54 -2.67 17.13
N VAL A 389 -14.36 -2.96 17.66
CA VAL A 389 -13.61 -2.08 18.58
C VAL A 389 -12.26 -1.71 17.97
N GLY A 390 -11.94 -0.42 17.88
CA GLY A 390 -10.68 0.05 17.30
C GLY A 390 -10.32 1.49 17.67
N ASP A 391 -9.03 1.84 17.65
CA ASP A 391 -8.55 3.17 18.05
C ASP A 391 -8.69 4.21 16.91
N ALA A 392 -8.74 3.76 15.65
CA ALA A 392 -8.84 4.64 14.48
C ALA A 392 -10.27 5.17 14.26
N ALA A 393 -10.75 5.97 15.21
CA ALA A 393 -12.10 6.52 15.26
C ALA A 393 -12.26 7.90 14.61
N GLY A 394 -11.18 8.50 14.09
CA GLY A 394 -11.21 9.82 13.45
C GLY A 394 -11.33 11.01 14.41
N ARG A 395 -11.03 10.82 15.70
CA ARG A 395 -10.89 11.88 16.70
C ARG A 395 -9.65 12.73 16.37
N SER A 396 -9.54 13.92 16.95
CA SER A 396 -8.45 14.88 16.65
C SER A 396 -7.03 14.34 16.85
N ASN A 397 -6.86 13.34 17.72
CA ASN A 397 -5.59 12.73 18.08
C ASN A 397 -5.42 11.32 17.50
N ASP A 398 -6.42 10.80 16.78
CA ASP A 398 -6.33 9.46 16.19
C ASP A 398 -5.43 9.49 14.95
N HIS A 399 -4.69 8.41 14.75
CA HIS A 399 -3.77 8.30 13.62
C HIS A 399 -4.49 8.15 12.27
N SER A 400 -5.75 7.69 12.29
CA SER A 400 -6.64 7.57 11.12
C SER A 400 -8.11 7.39 11.56
N ASP A 401 -9.02 7.29 10.59
CA ASP A 401 -10.44 6.96 10.78
C ASP A 401 -10.83 5.60 10.17
N ALA A 402 -9.83 4.71 10.00
CA ALA A 402 -9.99 3.45 9.29
C ALA A 402 -10.93 2.46 9.99
N ASP A 403 -11.01 2.48 11.32
CA ASP A 403 -11.78 1.50 12.11
C ASP A 403 -13.25 1.85 12.17
N ILE A 404 -13.58 3.12 12.46
CA ILE A 404 -14.97 3.59 12.42
C ILE A 404 -15.56 3.49 11.01
N LYS A 405 -14.76 3.72 9.97
CA LYS A 405 -15.19 3.54 8.58
C LYS A 405 -15.31 2.06 8.19
N PHE A 406 -14.45 1.17 8.70
CA PHE A 406 -14.60 -0.28 8.51
C PHE A 406 -15.90 -0.78 9.13
N ALA A 407 -16.16 -0.44 10.40
CA ALA A 407 -17.39 -0.79 11.09
C ALA A 407 -18.62 -0.30 10.32
N ARG A 408 -18.61 0.97 9.85
CA ARG A 408 -19.67 1.55 9.02
C ARG A 408 -19.84 0.86 7.66
N ALA A 409 -18.75 0.48 6.99
CA ALA A 409 -18.80 -0.19 5.69
C ALA A 409 -19.30 -1.64 5.78
N VAL A 410 -19.22 -2.24 6.97
CA VAL A 410 -19.77 -3.56 7.28
C VAL A 410 -21.20 -3.48 7.84
N GLY A 411 -21.55 -2.40 8.56
CA GLY A 411 -22.82 -2.26 9.27
C GLY A 411 -22.77 -2.69 10.75
N LEU A 412 -21.58 -2.69 11.36
CA LEU A 412 -21.37 -3.02 12.78
C LEU A 412 -21.53 -1.80 13.70
N LYS A 413 -21.99 -2.06 14.93
CA LYS A 413 -21.81 -1.13 16.05
C LYS A 413 -20.32 -0.92 16.31
N PHE A 414 -19.92 0.31 16.61
CA PHE A 414 -18.53 0.70 16.80
C PHE A 414 -18.28 1.22 18.22
N HIS A 415 -17.18 0.78 18.83
CA HIS A 415 -16.71 1.28 20.12
C HIS A 415 -15.23 1.65 20.05
N VAL A 416 -14.82 2.65 20.84
CA VAL A 416 -13.39 2.94 21.05
C VAL A 416 -12.84 2.09 22.21
N PRO A 417 -11.53 1.80 22.27
CA PRO A 417 -10.96 0.90 23.26
C PRO A 417 -11.05 1.46 24.68
N GLU A 418 -10.96 2.79 24.83
CA GLU A 418 -11.10 3.50 26.11
C GLU A 418 -12.46 3.19 26.76
N ASP A 419 -13.56 3.43 26.04
CA ASP A 419 -14.94 3.18 26.50
C ASP A 419 -15.22 1.67 26.66
N PHE A 420 -14.72 0.84 25.74
CA PHE A 420 -15.03 -0.59 25.74
C PHE A 420 -14.27 -1.35 26.84
N PHE A 421 -13.02 -1.02 27.12
CA PHE A 421 -12.19 -1.73 28.11
C PHE A 421 -11.97 -0.96 29.42
N GLY A 422 -12.40 0.30 29.53
CA GLY A 422 -12.11 1.16 30.67
C GLY A 422 -10.62 1.52 30.75
N ALA A 423 -10.06 2.00 29.63
CA ALA A 423 -8.61 2.04 29.34
C ALA A 423 -8.03 3.44 29.10
#